data_AF-A0A2U1KSP7-F1
#
_entry.id   AF-A0A2U1KSP7-F1
#
_cell.length_a   1.000
_cell.length_b   1.000
_cell.length_c   1.000
_cell.angle_alpha   90.00
_cell.angle_beta   90.00
_cell.angle_gamma   90.00
#
_symmetry.space_group_name_H-M   'P 1'
#
loop_
_entity.id
_entity.type
_entity.pdbx_description
1 polymer ?
#
loop_
_entity_poly.entity_id
_entity_poly.type
_entity_poly.pdbx_seq_one_letter_code
_entity_poly.pdbx_strand_id
1 'polypeptide(L)'
;MFASLITDVRPVHAKRGFHCFIPMIQMVTACLISLQAVTKFIAKINLISTSSVSPNVLNLFSKSKSFLLSGETINLAKQFSMAVFLLHLIFLTTFLQGLAAQETCDACGLNNVCILNNRRPTCACQKGFSLLHSNDPNGDCLPDFSPSCDEVYIKDQFDFNEVSDIDWPGGDYATMVPSNKEECKTSCLKDCFCAVAIYRSHQCWKKKLPLSDGKQDFTLNVTAYLKYRKGDGPPGKPRPCPPEKPPHFLVEKKDRHSLITAGSALLGTSVFVNIVLSVLICFGIFLTHKKKIRKVDLGSTSVETNVIRFKYNELVQATNRFKEELGKGAFGIVYKGVIGTYTVAVKKLDRIVQDSDREFRTEVNVIARTHHKNLVQLLGFCDDGEQRLLVYEYMSNGTLASFLFGSMRPSWSHRCNIAFGIAKGLSYLHEECNTQIIHCDIKPHNILLDEYYNARISDFGLAKLLLMNQSRTNTGIRGTKGYVAPEWFRNTPVTAKVDVYSFGVLLLEIISCRKSVEGNESGDEDGAILTDWAWDCYQEKRLGVLVENDSEALVDVKKLKTFVMVGLWCIQENPSLRPTMRMVIRMLEGVVEVDEPPCPFPFSIS
;
A
#
# COMPACT_ATOMS: atom_id res chain seq x y z
N MET A 1 10.16 -31.41 -38.45
CA MET A 1 8.84 -31.44 -37.76
C MET A 1 8.74 -30.16 -36.96
N PHE A 2 8.22 -29.04 -37.43
CA PHE A 2 6.85 -28.80 -37.87
C PHE A 2 6.88 -27.70 -38.94
N ALA A 3 6.71 -28.10 -40.20
CA ALA A 3 6.39 -27.22 -41.30
C ALA A 3 5.41 -28.01 -42.18
N SER A 4 4.12 -27.92 -41.86
CA SER A 4 3.00 -28.22 -42.75
C SER A 4 1.71 -28.17 -41.94
N LEU A 5 0.90 -27.13 -42.17
CA LEU A 5 -0.57 -27.09 -42.14
C LEU A 5 -1.03 -25.63 -42.09
N ILE A 6 -0.69 -24.89 -43.14
CA ILE A 6 -1.46 -23.74 -43.59
C ILE A 6 -1.83 -24.07 -45.03
N THR A 7 -3.04 -24.61 -45.23
CA THR A 7 -3.80 -24.41 -46.46
C THR A 7 -5.27 -24.67 -46.18
N ASP A 8 -6.07 -23.68 -46.58
CA ASP A 8 -7.47 -23.77 -46.97
C ASP A 8 -8.54 -23.51 -45.88
N VAL A 9 -9.02 -22.25 -45.81
CA VAL A 9 -10.41 -21.85 -46.12
C VAL A 9 -10.44 -20.34 -46.42
N ARG A 10 -11.02 -19.97 -47.55
CA ARG A 10 -11.25 -18.60 -48.07
C ARG A 10 -12.48 -17.90 -47.40
N PRO A 11 -12.74 -16.60 -47.66
CA PRO A 11 -13.07 -15.62 -46.63
C PRO A 11 -14.57 -15.43 -46.39
N VAL A 12 -14.98 -15.27 -45.13
CA VAL A 12 -16.26 -14.64 -44.78
C VAL A 12 -16.06 -13.74 -43.55
N HIS A 13 -16.30 -12.43 -43.76
CA HIS A 13 -16.46 -11.33 -42.82
C HIS A 13 -16.02 -11.48 -41.34
N ALA A 14 -14.91 -10.85 -40.95
CA ALA A 14 -14.70 -10.34 -39.59
C ALA A 14 -13.69 -9.18 -39.54
N LYS A 15 -14.15 -7.95 -39.80
CA LYS A 15 -13.43 -6.72 -39.37
C LYS A 15 -13.74 -6.48 -37.89
N ARG A 16 -12.81 -6.84 -37.00
CA ARG A 16 -12.48 -6.23 -35.68
C ARG A 16 -11.84 -7.30 -34.79
N GLY A 17 -10.52 -7.26 -34.64
CA GLY A 17 -9.80 -8.18 -33.74
C GLY A 17 -8.27 -8.04 -33.68
N PHE A 18 -7.64 -7.29 -34.58
CA PHE A 18 -6.17 -7.22 -34.65
C PHE A 18 -5.51 -6.05 -33.90
N HIS A 19 -6.25 -5.22 -33.16
CA HIS A 19 -5.69 -4.06 -32.46
C HIS A 19 -5.17 -4.33 -31.03
N CYS A 20 -5.36 -5.53 -30.46
CA CYS A 20 -4.92 -5.84 -29.09
C CYS A 20 -3.60 -6.60 -28.97
N PHE A 21 -3.02 -7.13 -30.05
CA PHE A 21 -1.76 -7.91 -29.97
C PHE A 21 -0.49 -7.07 -30.19
N ILE A 22 -0.60 -5.93 -30.87
CA ILE A 22 0.52 -5.01 -31.11
C ILE A 22 1.07 -4.39 -29.81
N PRO A 23 0.22 -3.91 -28.86
CA PRO A 23 0.72 -3.34 -27.60
C PRO A 23 1.39 -4.38 -26.70
N MET A 24 0.90 -5.63 -26.73
CA MET A 24 1.43 -6.70 -25.88
C MET A 24 2.81 -7.17 -26.37
N ILE A 25 3.01 -7.29 -27.69
CA ILE A 25 4.32 -7.56 -28.29
C ILE A 25 5.26 -6.39 -28.04
N GLN A 26 4.82 -5.13 -28.22
CA GLN A 26 5.64 -3.95 -27.89
C GLN A 26 6.04 -3.88 -26.42
N MET A 27 5.17 -4.30 -25.50
CA MET A 27 5.44 -4.34 -24.06
C MET A 27 6.43 -5.45 -23.70
N VAL A 28 6.34 -6.63 -24.31
CA VAL A 28 7.28 -7.74 -24.11
C VAL A 28 8.66 -7.41 -24.70
N THR A 29 8.72 -6.80 -25.88
CA THR A 29 10.00 -6.38 -26.49
C THR A 29 10.64 -5.24 -25.70
N ALA A 30 9.87 -4.26 -25.21
CA ALA A 30 10.38 -3.19 -24.34
C ALA A 30 10.85 -3.73 -22.97
N CYS A 31 10.18 -4.74 -22.43
CA CYS A 31 10.58 -5.39 -21.19
C CYS A 31 11.88 -6.21 -21.37
N LEU A 32 12.03 -6.93 -22.48
CA LEU A 32 13.26 -7.68 -22.81
C LEU A 32 14.46 -6.76 -23.10
N ILE A 33 14.25 -5.63 -23.77
CA ILE A 33 15.27 -4.60 -24.00
C ILE A 33 15.69 -3.95 -22.67
N SER A 34 14.73 -3.68 -21.79
CA SER A 34 15.00 -3.13 -20.44
C SER A 34 15.73 -4.14 -19.56
N LEU A 35 15.40 -5.43 -19.65
CA LEU A 35 16.07 -6.49 -18.91
C LEU A 35 17.51 -6.67 -19.39
N GLN A 36 17.77 -6.69 -20.70
CA GLN A 36 19.13 -6.76 -21.27
C GLN A 36 19.97 -5.52 -20.94
N ALA A 37 19.36 -4.33 -20.85
CA ALA A 37 20.03 -3.12 -20.40
C ALA A 37 20.40 -3.19 -18.91
N VAL A 38 19.52 -3.76 -18.08
CA VAL A 38 19.76 -3.98 -16.64
C VAL A 38 20.86 -5.04 -16.41
N THR A 39 20.90 -6.15 -17.17
CA THR A 39 21.98 -7.16 -17.04
C THR A 39 23.34 -6.62 -17.48
N LYS A 40 23.39 -5.84 -18.57
CA LYS A 40 24.63 -5.14 -19.00
C LYS A 40 25.07 -4.05 -18.00
N PHE A 41 24.12 -3.45 -17.27
CA PHE A 41 24.38 -2.45 -16.24
C PHE A 41 24.87 -3.05 -14.91
N ILE A 42 24.34 -4.20 -14.49
CA ILE A 42 24.85 -4.95 -13.32
C ILE A 42 26.30 -5.40 -13.56
N ALA A 43 26.65 -5.78 -14.79
CA ALA A 43 28.03 -6.09 -15.16
C ALA A 43 28.97 -4.87 -15.11
N LYS A 44 28.45 -3.65 -15.29
CA LYS A 44 29.24 -2.40 -15.30
C LYS A 44 29.39 -1.76 -13.91
N ILE A 45 28.47 -2.04 -12.98
CA ILE A 45 28.57 -1.63 -11.56
C ILE A 45 29.74 -2.33 -10.84
N ASN A 46 30.10 -3.56 -11.22
CA ASN A 46 31.24 -4.27 -10.63
C ASN A 46 32.62 -3.67 -10.98
N LEU A 47 32.67 -2.60 -11.81
CA LEU A 47 33.89 -1.96 -12.30
C LEU A 47 34.16 -0.55 -11.72
N ILE A 48 33.27 -0.03 -10.86
CA ILE A 48 33.47 1.30 -10.25
C ILE A 48 34.23 1.13 -8.93
N SER A 49 35.49 1.61 -8.90
CA SER A 49 36.32 1.67 -7.69
C SER A 49 35.68 2.59 -6.65
N THR A 50 35.63 2.12 -5.40
CA THR A 50 34.83 2.60 -4.27
C THR A 50 35.41 3.81 -3.52
N SER A 51 36.38 4.55 -4.07
CA SER A 51 37.17 5.51 -3.28
C SER A 51 36.66 6.96 -3.20
N SER A 52 35.60 7.36 -3.94
CA SER A 52 35.15 8.77 -3.96
C SER A 52 33.66 9.00 -3.66
N VAL A 53 32.94 7.97 -3.18
CA VAL A 53 31.50 8.07 -2.85
C VAL A 53 31.31 8.08 -1.34
N SER A 54 30.54 9.04 -0.81
CA SER A 54 30.21 9.12 0.62
C SER A 54 29.63 7.79 1.13
N PRO A 55 30.03 7.30 2.31
CA PRO A 55 29.53 6.04 2.89
C PRO A 55 28.00 5.99 2.98
N ASN A 56 27.34 7.15 3.16
CA ASN A 56 25.88 7.26 3.23
C ASN A 56 25.20 6.99 1.87
N VAL A 57 25.86 7.38 0.78
CA VAL A 57 25.37 7.16 -0.59
C VAL A 57 25.57 5.70 -0.99
N LEU A 58 26.74 5.12 -0.69
CA LEU A 58 27.00 3.69 -0.86
C LEU A 58 26.03 2.81 -0.06
N ASN A 59 25.67 3.22 1.16
CA ASN A 59 24.69 2.52 2.00
C ASN A 59 23.26 2.64 1.43
N LEU A 60 22.90 3.78 0.83
CA LEU A 60 21.64 3.94 0.10
C LEU A 60 21.56 3.03 -1.13
N PHE A 61 22.66 2.90 -1.88
CA PHE A 61 22.76 2.00 -3.04
C PHE A 61 22.68 0.53 -2.64
N SER A 62 23.35 0.17 -1.54
CA SER A 62 23.32 -1.18 -0.96
C SER A 62 21.90 -1.57 -0.51
N LYS A 63 21.20 -0.71 0.25
CA LYS A 63 19.80 -0.93 0.65
C LYS A 63 18.84 -1.02 -0.54
N SER A 64 19.04 -0.19 -1.57
CA SER A 64 18.20 -0.21 -2.77
C SER A 64 18.42 -1.48 -3.61
N LYS A 65 19.67 -1.98 -3.69
CA LYS A 65 20.02 -3.26 -4.34
C LYS A 65 19.41 -4.45 -3.59
N SER A 66 19.47 -4.43 -2.26
CA SER A 66 18.82 -5.42 -1.39
C SER A 66 17.31 -5.45 -1.59
N PHE A 67 16.67 -4.29 -1.73
CA PHE A 67 15.22 -4.18 -1.89
C PHE A 67 14.72 -4.55 -3.31
N LEU A 68 15.56 -4.37 -4.34
CA LEU A 68 15.26 -4.81 -5.71
C LEU A 68 15.43 -6.33 -5.90
N LEU A 69 16.26 -6.97 -5.08
CA LEU A 69 16.54 -8.41 -5.13
C LEU A 69 15.67 -9.24 -4.18
N SER A 70 14.93 -8.63 -3.25
CA SER A 70 14.22 -9.35 -2.18
C SER A 70 12.90 -10.02 -2.61
N GLY A 71 12.52 -9.98 -3.89
CA GLY A 71 11.46 -10.83 -4.45
C GLY A 71 10.05 -10.67 -3.83
N GLU A 72 9.82 -9.70 -2.94
CA GLU A 72 8.49 -9.42 -2.43
C GLU A 72 7.69 -8.66 -3.49
N THR A 73 6.48 -9.14 -3.77
CA THR A 73 5.53 -8.60 -4.74
C THR A 73 5.02 -7.22 -4.30
N ILE A 74 5.88 -6.21 -4.35
CA ILE A 74 5.52 -4.81 -4.11
C ILE A 74 5.33 -4.14 -5.47
N ASN A 75 4.09 -3.72 -5.69
CA ASN A 75 3.56 -2.82 -6.72
C ASN A 75 4.63 -2.24 -7.68
N LEU A 76 4.62 -2.72 -8.93
CA LEU A 76 5.56 -2.36 -10.02
C LEU A 76 5.76 -0.84 -10.17
N ALA A 77 4.74 -0.04 -9.82
CA ALA A 77 4.79 1.42 -9.81
C ALA A 77 5.76 2.01 -8.76
N LYS A 78 5.90 1.39 -7.58
CA LYS A 78 6.87 1.82 -6.55
C LYS A 78 8.30 1.50 -6.98
N GLN A 79 8.53 0.33 -7.60
CA GLN A 79 9.85 -0.01 -8.16
C GLN A 79 10.24 0.93 -9.31
N PHE A 80 9.30 1.26 -10.20
CA PHE A 80 9.55 2.21 -11.29
C PHE A 80 9.83 3.63 -10.76
N SER A 81 9.07 4.09 -9.76
CA SER A 81 9.28 5.40 -9.12
C SER A 81 10.65 5.49 -8.42
N MET A 82 11.06 4.43 -7.70
CA MET A 82 12.39 4.37 -7.07
C MET A 82 13.53 4.31 -8.09
N ALA A 83 13.36 3.58 -9.20
CA ALA A 83 14.35 3.52 -10.27
C ALA A 83 14.55 4.90 -10.94
N VAL A 84 13.46 5.62 -11.18
CA VAL A 84 13.49 6.99 -11.72
C VAL A 84 14.13 7.96 -10.71
N PHE A 85 13.83 7.83 -9.42
CA PHE A 85 14.44 8.64 -8.37
C PHE A 85 15.96 8.41 -8.26
N LEU A 86 16.41 7.14 -8.36
CA LEU A 86 17.84 6.79 -8.37
C LEU A 86 18.55 7.32 -9.62
N LEU A 87 17.92 7.25 -10.80
CA LEU A 87 18.46 7.84 -12.03
C LEU A 87 18.62 9.35 -11.93
N HIS A 88 17.65 10.06 -11.34
CA HIS A 88 17.75 11.50 -11.11
C HIS A 88 18.80 11.85 -10.05
N LEU A 89 18.92 11.06 -8.97
CA LEU A 89 19.95 11.28 -7.96
C LEU A 89 21.35 11.06 -8.54
N ILE A 90 21.53 10.03 -9.38
CA ILE A 90 22.79 9.77 -10.09
C ILE A 90 23.11 10.93 -11.03
N PHE A 91 22.15 11.38 -11.83
CA PHE A 91 22.35 12.51 -12.74
C PHE A 91 22.69 13.79 -12.00
N LEU A 92 22.08 14.01 -10.82
CA LEU A 92 22.42 15.13 -9.96
C LEU A 92 23.82 14.97 -9.34
N THR A 93 24.23 13.76 -8.95
CA THR A 93 25.59 13.53 -8.42
C THR A 93 26.67 13.60 -9.49
N THR A 94 26.42 13.13 -10.71
CA THR A 94 27.38 13.27 -11.83
C THR A 94 27.43 14.70 -12.34
N PHE A 95 26.32 15.43 -12.30
CA PHE A 95 26.28 16.86 -12.60
C PHE A 95 26.94 17.70 -11.49
N LEU A 96 26.77 17.34 -10.21
CA LEU A 96 27.47 17.97 -9.09
C LEU A 96 28.97 17.60 -9.05
N GLN A 97 29.36 16.40 -9.46
CA GLN A 97 30.76 16.02 -9.68
C GLN A 97 31.36 16.75 -10.89
N GLY A 98 30.55 17.09 -11.90
CA GLY A 98 30.95 17.94 -13.02
C GLY A 98 31.03 19.44 -12.69
N LEU A 99 30.32 19.89 -11.65
CA LEU A 99 30.34 21.27 -11.16
C LEU A 99 31.32 21.50 -10.00
N ALA A 100 31.67 20.45 -9.27
CA ALA A 100 32.79 20.44 -8.33
C ALA A 100 34.06 20.09 -9.11
N ALA A 101 34.60 21.07 -9.83
CA ALA A 101 36.02 21.06 -10.15
C ALA A 101 36.78 20.96 -8.82
N GLN A 102 37.19 19.74 -8.48
CA GLN A 102 37.87 19.44 -7.24
C GLN A 102 39.26 20.07 -7.32
N GLU A 103 39.62 20.83 -6.28
CA GLU A 103 40.95 21.41 -6.07
C GLU A 103 41.98 20.27 -5.85
N THR A 104 42.36 19.52 -6.90
CA THR A 104 43.26 18.35 -6.81
C THR A 104 44.40 18.39 -7.85
N CYS A 105 45.53 17.81 -7.47
CA CYS A 105 46.80 17.76 -8.22
C CYS A 105 46.80 16.80 -9.43
N ASP A 106 45.63 16.52 -10.03
CA ASP A 106 45.45 15.48 -11.05
C ASP A 106 45.92 15.92 -12.45
N ALA A 107 46.61 17.07 -12.55
CA ALA A 107 46.99 17.72 -13.79
C ALA A 107 48.45 17.49 -14.23
N CYS A 108 49.27 16.82 -13.41
CA CYS A 108 50.69 16.58 -13.72
C CYS A 108 50.91 15.17 -14.30
N GLY A 109 51.80 15.07 -15.29
CA GLY A 109 52.21 13.82 -15.92
C GLY A 109 53.04 12.89 -15.02
N LEU A 110 53.43 11.74 -15.56
CA LEU A 110 54.22 10.71 -14.87
C LEU A 110 55.63 11.22 -14.50
N ASN A 111 56.17 10.69 -13.41
CA ASN A 111 57.46 11.06 -12.78
C ASN A 111 57.57 12.55 -12.39
N ASN A 112 56.46 13.27 -12.40
CA ASN A 112 56.38 14.67 -12.04
C ASN A 112 55.94 14.83 -10.57
N VAL A 113 56.17 15.99 -9.97
CA VAL A 113 55.68 16.34 -8.64
C VAL A 113 54.81 17.58 -8.72
N CYS A 114 53.60 17.45 -8.21
CA CYS A 114 52.67 18.56 -8.07
C CYS A 114 52.95 19.35 -6.79
N ILE A 115 53.12 20.66 -6.96
CA ILE A 115 53.30 21.64 -5.89
C ILE A 115 52.10 22.59 -5.94
N LEU A 116 51.35 22.67 -4.85
CA LEU A 116 50.22 23.58 -4.73
C LEU A 116 50.69 24.94 -4.20
N ASN A 117 50.67 25.96 -5.07
CA ASN A 117 50.94 27.34 -4.68
C ASN A 117 49.67 28.20 -4.87
N ASN A 118 49.16 28.82 -3.80
CA ASN A 118 47.90 29.58 -3.82
C ASN A 118 46.75 28.88 -4.56
N ARG A 119 46.58 27.58 -4.29
CA ARG A 119 45.54 26.71 -4.89
C ARG A 119 45.64 26.51 -6.41
N ARG A 120 46.82 26.78 -7.01
CA ARG A 120 47.13 26.41 -8.39
C ARG A 120 48.18 25.29 -8.40
N PRO A 121 47.91 24.15 -9.06
CA PRO A 121 48.89 23.08 -9.19
C PRO A 121 49.99 23.52 -10.16
N THR A 122 51.24 23.36 -9.74
CA THR A 122 52.43 23.55 -10.59
C THR A 122 53.20 22.24 -10.62
N CYS A 123 53.55 21.75 -11.80
CA CYS A 123 54.28 20.50 -11.97
C CYS A 123 55.78 20.79 -12.08
N ALA A 124 56.62 20.05 -11.35
CA ALA A 124 58.07 20.15 -11.42
C ALA A 124 58.76 18.76 -11.46
N CYS A 125 59.63 18.55 -12.45
CA CYS A 125 60.51 17.39 -12.50
C CYS A 125 61.59 17.47 -11.41
N GLN A 126 61.83 16.34 -10.72
CA GLN A 126 62.88 16.26 -9.71
C GLN A 126 64.26 16.08 -10.32
N LYS A 127 65.31 16.35 -9.54
CA LYS A 127 66.70 16.19 -9.98
C LYS A 127 66.95 14.76 -10.47
N GLY A 128 67.52 14.64 -11.68
CA GLY A 128 67.70 13.36 -12.37
C GLY A 128 66.54 12.97 -13.29
N PHE A 129 65.54 13.86 -13.46
CA PHE A 129 64.45 13.72 -14.42
C PHE A 129 64.28 15.01 -15.24
N SER A 130 64.07 14.87 -16.55
CA SER A 130 63.85 15.96 -17.50
C SER A 130 62.50 15.85 -18.21
N LEU A 131 61.90 16.99 -18.54
CA LEU A 131 60.59 17.06 -19.21
C LEU A 131 60.67 16.47 -20.64
N LEU A 132 59.74 15.57 -20.99
CA LEU A 132 59.71 14.90 -22.30
C LEU A 132 59.51 15.89 -23.47
N HIS A 133 58.63 16.86 -23.28
CA HIS A 133 58.31 17.87 -24.29
C HIS A 133 58.40 19.27 -23.69
N SER A 134 59.33 20.10 -24.17
CA SER A 134 59.52 21.48 -23.69
C SER A 134 58.26 22.36 -23.81
N ASN A 135 57.33 21.99 -24.70
CA ASN A 135 56.10 22.74 -24.96
C ASN A 135 54.94 22.33 -24.03
N ASP A 136 55.13 21.32 -23.18
CA ASP A 136 54.13 20.86 -22.21
C ASP A 136 54.72 20.85 -20.79
N PRO A 137 54.69 21.99 -20.07
CA PRO A 137 55.24 22.12 -18.72
C PRO A 137 54.64 21.16 -17.69
N ASN A 138 53.45 20.61 -17.97
CA ASN A 138 52.74 19.69 -17.09
C ASN A 138 52.88 18.23 -17.52
N GLY A 139 53.60 17.96 -18.60
CA GLY A 139 53.78 16.62 -19.16
C GLY A 139 54.69 15.72 -18.34
N ASP A 140 54.96 14.54 -18.90
CA ASP A 140 55.76 13.50 -18.27
C ASP A 140 57.23 13.91 -18.13
N CYS A 141 57.85 13.55 -17.00
CA CYS A 141 59.29 13.61 -16.81
C CYS A 141 59.92 12.24 -17.15
N LEU A 142 61.05 12.23 -17.83
CA LEU A 142 61.86 11.03 -18.07
C LEU A 142 63.11 11.06 -17.20
N PRO A 143 63.57 9.91 -16.67
CA PRO A 143 64.85 9.85 -15.99
C PRO A 143 65.99 10.21 -16.95
N ASP A 144 66.95 10.99 -16.47
CA ASP A 144 68.13 11.43 -17.22
C ASP A 144 69.11 10.27 -17.51
N PHE A 145 68.84 9.09 -16.94
CA PHE A 145 69.60 7.85 -17.13
C PHE A 145 68.67 6.72 -17.59
N SER A 146 69.20 5.76 -18.35
CA SER A 146 68.46 4.56 -18.73
C SER A 146 68.47 3.54 -17.59
N PRO A 147 67.31 3.12 -17.05
CA PRO A 147 67.24 2.04 -16.07
C PRO A 147 67.33 0.69 -16.80
N SER A 148 68.54 0.28 -17.18
CA SER A 148 68.78 -1.07 -17.70
C SER A 148 69.33 -1.97 -16.60
N CYS A 149 68.72 -3.15 -16.45
CA CYS A 149 69.17 -4.19 -15.52
C CYS A 149 69.99 -5.29 -16.22
N ASP A 150 70.50 -5.01 -17.42
CA ASP A 150 71.31 -5.94 -18.19
C ASP A 150 72.80 -5.67 -17.96
N GLU A 151 73.47 -6.66 -17.35
CA GLU A 151 74.88 -6.74 -16.91
C GLU A 151 75.26 -6.07 -15.57
N VAL A 152 76.30 -6.65 -14.94
CA VAL A 152 76.71 -6.56 -13.52
C VAL A 152 76.34 -5.25 -12.84
N TYR A 153 75.29 -5.31 -12.02
CA TYR A 153 74.80 -4.17 -11.25
C TYR A 153 75.80 -3.78 -10.14
N ILE A 154 76.52 -2.67 -10.33
CA ILE A 154 77.49 -2.14 -9.36
C ILE A 154 76.82 -1.03 -8.55
N LYS A 155 76.47 -1.33 -7.30
CA LYS A 155 75.82 -0.41 -6.34
C LYS A 155 76.52 0.95 -6.20
N ASP A 156 77.85 1.00 -6.37
CA ASP A 156 78.67 2.18 -6.12
C ASP A 156 78.54 3.27 -7.21
N GLN A 157 77.82 2.98 -8.31
CA GLN A 157 77.53 3.93 -9.38
C GLN A 157 76.30 4.80 -9.12
N PHE A 158 75.55 4.56 -8.04
CA PHE A 158 74.33 5.30 -7.74
C PHE A 158 74.46 6.06 -6.40
N ASP A 159 73.76 7.19 -6.30
CA ASP A 159 73.55 7.92 -5.05
C ASP A 159 72.08 8.32 -4.90
N PHE A 160 71.73 8.92 -3.77
CA PHE A 160 70.39 9.44 -3.51
C PHE A 160 70.35 10.96 -3.49
N ASN A 161 69.32 11.51 -4.11
CA ASN A 161 68.86 12.86 -3.85
C ASN A 161 67.78 12.79 -2.75
N GLU A 162 68.06 13.43 -1.62
CA GLU A 162 67.15 13.47 -0.47
C GLU A 162 66.16 14.63 -0.67
N VAL A 163 64.86 14.31 -0.74
CA VAL A 163 63.79 15.30 -0.83
C VAL A 163 62.80 15.11 0.31
N SER A 164 62.57 16.18 1.06
CA SER A 164 61.63 16.22 2.18
C SER A 164 60.23 16.58 1.69
N ASP A 165 59.23 16.08 2.39
CA ASP A 165 57.82 16.44 2.21
C ASP A 165 57.26 16.12 0.81
N ILE A 166 57.86 15.16 0.10
CA ILE A 166 57.36 14.67 -1.19
C ILE A 166 57.13 13.16 -1.12
N ASP A 167 55.98 12.72 -1.63
CA ASP A 167 55.60 11.31 -1.75
C ASP A 167 54.90 11.06 -3.10
N TRP A 168 54.89 9.80 -3.53
CA TRP A 168 54.18 9.27 -4.70
C TRP A 168 53.22 8.16 -4.24
N PRO A 169 52.02 8.50 -3.76
CA PRO A 169 51.09 7.54 -3.20
C PRO A 169 50.69 6.46 -4.22
N GLY A 170 50.55 5.21 -3.77
CA GLY A 170 49.97 4.13 -4.60
C GLY A 170 50.94 3.42 -5.57
N GLY A 171 52.24 3.74 -5.56
CA GLY A 171 53.26 3.13 -6.43
C GLY A 171 54.24 2.14 -5.75
N ASP A 172 53.94 1.68 -4.53
CA ASP A 172 54.83 0.82 -3.75
C ASP A 172 54.81 -0.63 -4.23
N TYR A 173 55.97 -1.18 -4.61
CA TYR A 173 56.06 -2.59 -5.02
C TYR A 173 56.63 -3.49 -3.92
N ALA A 174 57.32 -2.91 -2.93
CA ALA A 174 57.86 -3.64 -1.80
C ALA A 174 57.93 -2.75 -0.55
N THR A 175 57.62 -3.33 0.61
CA THR A 175 57.67 -2.65 1.92
C THR A 175 58.52 -3.47 2.89
N MET A 176 59.33 -2.81 3.72
CA MET A 176 60.15 -3.45 4.75
C MET A 176 59.81 -2.88 6.13
N VAL A 177 59.45 -3.76 7.07
CA VAL A 177 59.12 -3.42 8.46
C VAL A 177 59.60 -4.55 9.39
N PRO A 178 60.31 -4.26 10.50
CA PRO A 178 60.90 -2.96 10.81
C PRO A 178 62.13 -2.68 9.92
N SER A 179 62.41 -1.42 9.63
CA SER A 179 63.62 -0.98 8.94
C SER A 179 64.13 0.32 9.57
N ASN A 180 65.43 0.60 9.43
CA ASN A 180 66.01 1.92 9.70
C ASN A 180 66.37 2.66 8.39
N LYS A 181 66.75 3.94 8.51
CA LYS A 181 67.04 4.81 7.36
C LYS A 181 68.14 4.24 6.47
N GLU A 182 69.23 3.73 7.07
CA GLU A 182 70.40 3.21 6.38
C GLU A 182 70.10 1.88 5.66
N GLU A 183 69.32 1.00 6.29
CA GLU A 183 68.84 -0.25 5.68
C GLU A 183 67.91 0.02 4.49
N CYS A 184 67.01 1.00 4.61
CA CYS A 184 66.09 1.39 3.55
C CYS A 184 66.85 1.91 2.32
N LYS A 185 67.82 2.81 2.53
CA LYS A 185 68.73 3.32 1.48
C LYS A 185 69.52 2.16 0.84
N THR A 186 70.13 1.31 1.66
CA THR A 186 70.98 0.21 1.18
C THR A 186 70.19 -0.84 0.39
N SER A 187 68.96 -1.16 0.81
CA SER A 187 68.11 -2.10 0.10
C SER A 187 67.73 -1.59 -1.29
N CYS A 188 67.38 -0.31 -1.40
CA CYS A 188 67.06 0.31 -2.69
C CYS A 188 68.29 0.48 -3.60
N LEU A 189 69.48 0.75 -3.03
CA LEU A 189 70.74 0.77 -3.79
C LEU A 189 71.17 -0.61 -4.28
N LYS A 190 70.70 -1.71 -3.70
CA LYS A 190 70.98 -3.07 -4.18
C LYS A 190 69.94 -3.58 -5.18
N ASP A 191 68.79 -2.91 -5.29
CA ASP A 191 67.67 -3.32 -6.11
C ASP A 191 67.63 -2.49 -7.41
N CYS A 192 67.77 -3.16 -8.55
CA CYS A 192 67.79 -2.49 -9.86
C CYS A 192 66.45 -1.80 -10.18
N PHE A 193 65.33 -2.34 -9.71
CA PHE A 193 64.00 -1.79 -9.99
C PHE A 193 63.60 -0.66 -9.05
N CYS A 194 64.35 -0.42 -7.98
CA CYS A 194 64.06 0.64 -7.03
C CYS A 194 64.51 2.00 -7.56
N ALA A 195 63.54 2.88 -7.82
CA ALA A 195 63.77 4.26 -8.22
C ALA A 195 63.68 5.24 -7.04
N VAL A 196 62.75 5.00 -6.12
CA VAL A 196 62.55 5.83 -4.92
C VAL A 196 62.39 4.95 -3.69
N ALA A 197 63.07 5.29 -2.61
CA ALA A 197 62.84 4.73 -1.29
C ALA A 197 62.27 5.80 -0.36
N ILE A 198 61.18 5.51 0.34
CA ILE A 198 60.58 6.40 1.32
C ILE A 198 60.72 5.77 2.70
N TYR A 199 61.23 6.54 3.65
CA TYR A 199 61.37 6.09 5.03
C TYR A 199 60.52 6.94 5.97
N ARG A 200 59.65 6.30 6.75
CA ARG A 200 58.85 6.93 7.80
C ARG A 200 58.54 5.93 8.90
N SER A 201 58.67 6.33 10.16
CA SER A 201 58.19 5.56 11.32
C SER A 201 58.62 4.08 11.33
N HIS A 202 59.91 3.80 11.10
CA HIS A 202 60.49 2.45 11.02
C HIS A 202 59.99 1.57 9.87
N GLN A 203 59.39 2.17 8.83
CA GLN A 203 58.93 1.48 7.63
C GLN A 203 59.63 2.07 6.41
N CYS A 204 60.01 1.20 5.48
CA CYS A 204 60.63 1.55 4.21
C CYS A 204 59.71 1.11 3.06
N TRP A 205 59.34 2.03 2.18
CA TRP A 205 58.59 1.74 0.96
C TRP A 205 59.45 1.96 -0.27
N LYS A 206 59.54 0.95 -1.13
CA LYS A 206 60.27 1.02 -2.40
C LYS A 206 59.29 1.19 -3.57
N LYS A 207 59.58 2.15 -4.43
CA LYS A 207 58.80 2.48 -5.63
C LYS A 207 59.63 2.27 -6.89
N LYS A 208 58.96 1.84 -7.96
CA LYS A 208 59.55 1.60 -9.28
C LYS A 208 58.98 2.59 -10.31
N LEU A 209 59.68 2.79 -11.42
CA LEU A 209 59.18 3.60 -12.53
C LEU A 209 58.06 2.88 -13.30
N PRO A 210 57.13 3.61 -13.93
CA PRO A 210 56.91 5.06 -13.79
C PRO A 210 56.25 5.42 -12.45
N LEU A 211 56.63 6.57 -11.88
CA LEU A 211 56.03 7.10 -10.66
C LEU A 211 54.77 7.91 -11.02
N SER A 212 53.64 7.63 -10.39
CA SER A 212 52.40 8.41 -10.53
C SER A 212 52.12 9.22 -9.28
N ASP A 213 51.32 10.28 -9.43
CA ASP A 213 50.73 11.06 -8.33
C ASP A 213 51.74 11.69 -7.36
N GLY A 214 52.91 12.10 -7.86
CA GLY A 214 53.88 12.81 -7.04
C GLY A 214 53.31 14.10 -6.48
N LYS A 215 53.36 14.27 -5.16
CA LYS A 215 52.81 15.45 -4.49
C LYS A 215 53.71 15.95 -3.37
N GLN A 216 53.77 17.26 -3.21
CA GLN A 216 54.39 17.89 -2.06
C GLN A 216 53.36 18.07 -0.94
N ASP A 217 53.66 17.52 0.23
CA ASP A 217 52.82 17.55 1.42
C ASP A 217 53.67 17.76 2.69
N PHE A 218 53.72 19.01 3.15
CA PHE A 218 54.45 19.44 4.34
C PHE A 218 53.90 18.86 5.65
N THR A 219 52.73 18.21 5.64
CA THR A 219 52.12 17.64 6.85
C THR A 219 52.60 16.23 7.16
N LEU A 220 53.17 15.52 6.18
CA LEU A 220 53.51 14.11 6.30
C LEU A 220 54.89 13.87 6.93
N ASN A 221 55.77 14.88 6.94
CA ASN A 221 57.15 14.81 7.42
C ASN A 221 57.87 13.55 6.92
N VAL A 222 57.76 13.33 5.61
CA VAL A 222 58.32 12.18 4.89
C VAL A 222 59.64 12.57 4.25
N THR A 223 60.55 11.61 4.15
CA THR A 223 61.80 11.79 3.40
C THR A 223 61.86 10.73 2.31
N ALA A 224 61.89 11.18 1.06
CA ALA A 224 62.08 10.34 -0.11
C ALA A 224 63.53 10.43 -0.59
N TYR A 225 64.08 9.28 -0.96
CA TYR A 225 65.43 9.13 -1.49
C TYR A 225 65.32 8.72 -2.97
N LEU A 226 65.54 9.66 -3.87
CA LEU A 226 65.49 9.47 -5.32
C LEU A 226 66.85 9.00 -5.83
N LYS A 227 66.89 7.81 -6.42
CA LYS A 227 68.13 7.20 -6.91
C LYS A 227 68.55 7.84 -8.23
N TYR A 228 69.81 8.27 -8.33
CA TYR A 228 70.42 8.78 -9.56
C TYR A 228 71.83 8.20 -9.75
N ARG A 229 72.35 8.23 -10.99
CA ARG A 229 73.69 7.72 -11.33
C ARG A 229 74.78 8.78 -11.09
N LYS A 230 75.86 8.41 -10.40
CA LYS A 230 77.06 9.24 -10.22
C LYS A 230 77.82 9.37 -11.55
N GLY A 231 78.07 10.59 -12.01
CA GLY A 231 78.85 10.88 -13.22
C GLY A 231 78.09 11.61 -14.32
N ASP A 232 76.76 11.65 -14.24
CA ASP A 232 75.92 12.44 -15.14
C ASP A 232 75.72 13.84 -14.53
N GLY A 233 76.63 14.75 -14.85
CA GLY A 233 76.48 16.19 -14.55
C GLY A 233 75.26 16.77 -15.28
N PRO A 234 74.77 17.96 -14.88
CA PRO A 234 73.57 18.54 -15.48
C PRO A 234 73.75 18.71 -17.01
N PRO A 235 72.86 18.18 -17.86
CA PRO A 235 72.97 18.38 -19.29
C PRO A 235 72.73 19.85 -19.62
N GLY A 236 73.69 20.43 -20.34
CA GLY A 236 73.60 21.79 -20.88
C GLY A 236 72.39 21.94 -21.81
N LYS A 237 71.83 23.16 -21.78
CA LYS A 237 70.84 23.78 -22.67
C LYS A 237 70.36 22.93 -23.88
N PRO A 238 69.03 22.77 -24.09
CA PRO A 238 68.53 22.07 -25.28
C PRO A 238 68.88 22.85 -26.55
N ARG A 239 69.35 22.12 -27.58
CA ARG A 239 69.47 22.61 -28.96
C ARG A 239 68.07 22.73 -29.59
N PRO A 240 67.78 23.75 -30.43
CA PRO A 240 66.54 23.85 -31.16
C PRO A 240 66.58 23.04 -32.47
N CYS A 241 65.50 22.32 -32.78
CA CYS A 241 65.22 21.75 -34.11
C CYS A 241 64.04 22.50 -34.76
N PRO A 242 63.95 22.51 -36.11
CA PRO A 242 63.44 23.63 -36.90
C PRO A 242 61.93 23.57 -37.22
N PRO A 243 61.33 24.70 -37.67
CA PRO A 243 59.90 24.78 -37.98
C PRO A 243 59.59 24.38 -39.43
N GLU A 244 58.58 23.53 -39.63
CA GLU A 244 57.93 23.38 -40.95
C GLU A 244 56.73 24.33 -41.08
N LYS A 245 56.68 25.00 -42.24
CA LYS A 245 55.66 25.97 -42.65
C LYS A 245 54.50 25.31 -43.42
N PRO A 246 53.32 25.94 -43.49
CA PRO A 246 52.04 25.34 -43.91
C PRO A 246 51.73 25.57 -45.40
N PRO A 247 50.63 24.99 -45.91
CA PRO A 247 49.82 25.77 -46.85
C PRO A 247 48.31 25.74 -46.56
N HIS A 248 47.78 26.97 -46.51
CA HIS A 248 46.51 27.48 -47.04
C HIS A 248 45.23 26.64 -46.94
N PHE A 249 44.28 27.13 -46.14
CA PHE A 249 42.88 27.25 -46.57
C PHE A 249 42.22 28.50 -45.95
N LEU A 250 41.31 29.09 -46.72
CA LEU A 250 40.76 30.44 -46.60
C LEU A 250 40.03 30.70 -45.27
N VAL A 251 40.27 31.88 -44.70
CA VAL A 251 39.57 32.40 -43.53
C VAL A 251 38.21 32.97 -43.95
N GLU A 252 37.14 32.25 -43.66
CA GLU A 252 35.85 32.86 -43.36
C GLU A 252 35.73 32.99 -41.83
N LYS A 253 35.68 34.25 -41.34
CA LYS A 253 35.32 34.54 -39.95
C LYS A 253 33.86 34.15 -39.75
N LYS A 254 33.59 33.04 -39.07
CA LYS A 254 32.27 32.73 -38.52
C LYS A 254 32.32 32.77 -37.01
N ASP A 255 31.51 33.67 -36.45
CA ASP A 255 31.43 33.98 -35.03
C ASP A 255 31.30 32.75 -34.13
N ARG A 256 32.29 32.57 -33.25
CA ARG A 256 32.30 31.56 -32.17
C ARG A 256 31.17 31.76 -31.15
N HIS A 257 30.45 32.89 -31.22
CA HIS A 257 29.26 33.15 -30.41
C HIS A 257 27.98 32.49 -30.97
N SER A 258 27.90 32.23 -32.28
CA SER A 258 26.70 31.66 -32.91
C SER A 258 26.55 30.15 -32.66
N LEU A 259 27.66 29.42 -32.57
CA LEU A 259 27.65 27.97 -32.29
C LEU A 259 27.31 27.65 -30.83
N ILE A 260 27.81 28.46 -29.88
CA ILE A 260 27.51 28.31 -28.44
C ILE A 260 26.05 28.69 -28.16
N THR A 261 25.55 29.75 -28.80
CA THR A 261 24.16 30.22 -28.64
C THR A 261 23.14 29.26 -29.30
N ALA A 262 23.48 28.66 -30.45
CA ALA A 262 22.64 27.63 -31.09
C ALA A 262 22.62 26.31 -30.30
N GLY A 263 23.76 25.92 -29.71
CA GLY A 263 23.85 24.74 -28.82
C GLY A 263 23.05 24.91 -27.52
N SER A 264 23.10 26.09 -26.89
CA SER A 264 22.30 26.39 -25.70
C SER A 264 20.81 26.51 -25.99
N ALA A 265 20.43 27.00 -27.17
CA ALA A 265 19.03 27.09 -27.58
C ALA A 265 18.40 25.71 -27.88
N LEU A 266 19.15 24.77 -28.46
CA LEU A 266 18.70 23.38 -28.72
C LEU A 266 18.60 22.55 -27.44
N LEU A 267 19.51 22.74 -26.48
CA LEU A 267 19.43 22.10 -25.17
C LEU A 267 18.34 22.71 -24.28
N GLY A 268 18.18 24.03 -24.30
CA GLY A 268 17.12 24.74 -23.58
C GLY A 268 15.72 24.40 -24.08
N THR A 269 15.54 24.27 -25.40
CA THR A 269 14.25 23.84 -25.99
C THR A 269 13.94 22.38 -25.68
N SER A 270 14.95 21.49 -25.67
CA SER A 270 14.77 20.10 -25.26
C SER A 270 14.35 19.99 -23.79
N VAL A 271 15.00 20.73 -22.88
CA VAL A 271 14.64 20.76 -21.45
C VAL A 271 13.25 21.35 -21.26
N PHE A 272 12.92 22.44 -21.95
CA PHE A 272 11.58 23.05 -21.87
C PHE A 272 10.48 22.12 -22.37
N VAL A 273 10.68 21.45 -23.50
CA VAL A 273 9.70 20.47 -24.05
C VAL A 273 9.54 19.28 -23.10
N ASN A 274 10.62 18.79 -22.48
CA ASN A 274 10.55 17.71 -21.49
C ASN A 274 9.85 18.16 -20.19
N ILE A 275 10.05 19.40 -19.73
CA ILE A 275 9.34 19.97 -18.57
C ILE A 275 7.86 20.14 -18.90
N VAL A 276 7.52 20.70 -20.06
CA VAL A 276 6.12 20.88 -20.48
C VAL A 276 5.43 19.53 -20.65
N LEU A 277 6.08 18.56 -21.27
CA LEU A 277 5.55 17.19 -21.41
C LEU A 277 5.39 16.53 -20.03
N SER A 278 6.34 16.72 -19.12
CA SER A 278 6.24 16.21 -17.74
C SER A 278 5.11 16.89 -16.98
N VAL A 279 4.89 18.20 -17.14
CA VAL A 279 3.77 18.93 -16.53
C VAL A 279 2.44 18.48 -17.14
N LEU A 280 2.37 18.23 -18.46
CA LEU A 280 1.16 17.72 -19.11
C LEU A 280 0.87 16.27 -18.73
N ILE A 281 1.90 15.43 -18.56
CA ILE A 281 1.78 14.06 -18.05
C ILE A 281 1.40 14.10 -16.57
N CYS A 282 2.03 14.93 -15.74
CA CYS A 282 1.67 15.11 -14.33
C CYS A 282 0.27 15.71 -14.18
N PHE A 283 -0.15 16.60 -15.08
CA PHE A 283 -1.50 17.18 -15.11
C PHE A 283 -2.51 16.16 -15.63
N GLY A 284 -2.17 15.35 -16.64
CA GLY A 284 -2.97 14.23 -17.11
C GLY A 284 -3.09 13.12 -16.06
N ILE A 285 -2.00 12.81 -15.35
CA ILE A 285 -1.94 11.96 -14.17
C ILE A 285 -2.72 12.62 -13.03
N PHE A 286 -2.69 13.93 -12.85
CA PHE A 286 -3.45 14.64 -11.81
C PHE A 286 -4.94 14.75 -12.15
N LEU A 287 -5.33 14.81 -13.41
CA LEU A 287 -6.72 14.79 -13.88
C LEU A 287 -7.27 13.36 -13.87
N THR A 288 -6.46 12.38 -14.25
CA THR A 288 -6.79 10.96 -14.11
C THR A 288 -6.73 10.53 -12.65
N HIS A 289 -5.85 11.09 -11.81
CA HIS A 289 -5.87 11.00 -10.35
C HIS A 289 -7.00 11.85 -9.79
N LYS A 290 -7.50 12.94 -10.36
CA LYS A 290 -8.75 13.55 -9.87
C LYS A 290 -9.94 12.66 -10.19
N LYS A 291 -9.91 11.97 -11.34
CA LYS A 291 -10.88 10.93 -11.70
C LYS A 291 -10.69 9.62 -10.91
N LYS A 292 -9.48 9.32 -10.42
CA LYS A 292 -9.09 8.09 -9.70
C LYS A 292 -8.97 8.28 -8.18
N ILE A 293 -8.78 9.48 -7.66
CA ILE A 293 -8.94 9.91 -6.26
C ILE A 293 -10.44 10.08 -5.96
N ARG A 294 -11.27 10.34 -7.00
CA ARG A 294 -12.71 10.03 -6.94
C ARG A 294 -13.02 8.52 -6.88
N LYS A 295 -12.03 7.65 -7.11
CA LYS A 295 -12.11 6.19 -6.93
C LYS A 295 -11.09 5.73 -5.88
N VAL A 296 -11.47 5.93 -4.62
CA VAL A 296 -10.87 5.32 -3.42
C VAL A 296 -9.57 6.01 -2.96
N ASP A 297 -9.74 7.00 -2.09
CA ASP A 297 -8.80 7.25 -0.99
C ASP A 297 -9.58 7.06 0.31
N LEU A 298 -9.34 5.92 0.94
CA LEU A 298 -9.99 5.44 2.16
C LEU A 298 -8.93 5.45 3.25
N GLY A 299 -8.55 6.65 3.67
CA GLY A 299 -7.34 6.87 4.45
C GLY A 299 -7.53 7.89 5.56
N SER A 300 -8.51 7.67 6.45
CA SER A 300 -8.42 8.19 7.83
C SER A 300 -8.92 7.11 8.79
N THR A 301 -8.07 6.11 9.00
CA THR A 301 -8.31 5.03 9.96
C THR A 301 -8.21 5.61 11.36
N SER A 302 -9.35 5.81 12.03
CA SER A 302 -9.38 5.74 13.49
C SER A 302 -9.15 4.28 13.87
N VAL A 303 -8.11 4.02 14.66
CA VAL A 303 -7.49 2.70 14.92
C VAL A 303 -8.38 1.75 15.76
N GLU A 304 -9.71 1.85 15.72
CA GLU A 304 -10.60 0.94 16.48
C GLU A 304 -11.77 0.32 15.71
N THR A 305 -12.08 0.73 14.48
CA THR A 305 -13.22 0.17 13.73
C THR A 305 -12.94 0.12 12.23
N ASN A 306 -13.31 -0.98 11.56
CA ASN A 306 -13.20 -1.17 10.10
C ASN A 306 -14.19 -0.29 9.29
N VAL A 307 -14.65 0.83 9.86
CA VAL A 307 -15.77 1.64 9.38
C VAL A 307 -15.25 2.97 8.87
N ILE A 308 -15.68 3.36 7.67
CA ILE A 308 -15.18 4.52 6.95
C ILE A 308 -15.88 5.80 7.41
N ARG A 309 -15.12 6.85 7.73
CA ARG A 309 -15.68 8.19 7.91
C ARG A 309 -15.77 8.91 6.56
N PHE A 310 -16.99 9.21 6.12
CA PHE A 310 -17.29 9.97 4.90
C PHE A 310 -17.54 11.45 5.24
N LYS A 311 -17.19 12.34 4.30
CA LYS A 311 -17.62 13.75 4.33
C LYS A 311 -19.04 13.85 3.79
N TYR A 312 -19.81 14.84 4.25
CA TYR A 312 -21.20 15.00 3.81
C TYR A 312 -21.32 15.15 2.28
N ASN A 313 -20.44 15.95 1.68
CA ASN A 313 -20.42 16.19 0.23
C ASN A 313 -20.13 14.93 -0.60
N GLU A 314 -19.45 13.92 -0.03
CA GLU A 314 -19.21 12.65 -0.71
C GLU A 314 -20.50 11.85 -0.78
N LEU A 315 -21.26 11.79 0.31
CA LEU A 315 -22.55 11.10 0.36
C LEU A 315 -23.63 11.81 -0.46
N VAL A 316 -23.61 13.14 -0.52
CA VAL A 316 -24.45 13.92 -1.45
C VAL A 316 -24.17 13.51 -2.90
N GLN A 317 -22.91 13.34 -3.28
CA GLN A 317 -22.56 12.89 -4.63
C GLN A 317 -22.95 11.43 -4.87
N ALA A 318 -22.65 10.55 -3.91
CA ALA A 318 -22.94 9.12 -4.01
C ALA A 318 -24.44 8.83 -4.18
N THR A 319 -25.30 9.61 -3.51
CA THR A 319 -26.77 9.47 -3.54
C THR A 319 -27.44 10.31 -4.62
N ASN A 320 -26.66 10.94 -5.51
CA ASN A 320 -27.14 11.88 -6.52
C ASN A 320 -28.06 12.97 -5.93
N ARG A 321 -27.60 13.60 -4.85
CA ARG A 321 -28.35 14.58 -4.02
C ARG A 321 -29.59 13.98 -3.36
N PHE A 322 -29.45 12.79 -2.79
CA PHE A 322 -30.51 12.10 -2.07
C PHE A 322 -31.78 11.89 -2.93
N LYS A 323 -31.59 11.46 -4.18
CA LYS A 323 -32.68 11.39 -5.18
C LYS A 323 -33.59 10.18 -5.03
N GLU A 324 -33.01 9.00 -4.79
CA GLU A 324 -33.73 7.72 -4.78
C GLU A 324 -33.93 7.28 -3.32
N GLU A 325 -35.15 7.47 -2.82
CA GLU A 325 -35.57 7.01 -1.48
C GLU A 325 -35.89 5.52 -1.52
N LEU A 326 -35.24 4.76 -0.64
CA LEU A 326 -35.50 3.34 -0.42
C LEU A 326 -36.54 3.11 0.67
N GLY A 327 -36.65 4.05 1.62
CA GLY A 327 -37.62 3.99 2.70
C GLY A 327 -37.48 5.17 3.65
N LYS A 328 -38.57 5.47 4.37
CA LYS A 328 -38.64 6.52 5.38
C LYS A 328 -39.22 5.93 6.66
N GLY A 329 -38.52 6.12 7.76
CA GLY A 329 -38.93 5.65 9.09
C GLY A 329 -38.87 6.78 10.12
N ALA A 330 -39.16 6.44 11.38
CA ALA A 330 -39.09 7.37 12.51
C ALA A 330 -37.69 7.98 12.69
N PHE A 331 -36.65 7.24 12.31
CA PHE A 331 -35.25 7.60 12.53
C PHE A 331 -34.60 8.27 11.31
N GLY A 332 -35.36 8.56 10.25
CA GLY A 332 -34.87 9.25 9.07
C GLY A 332 -35.18 8.54 7.75
N ILE A 333 -34.46 8.93 6.71
CA ILE A 333 -34.72 8.50 5.33
C ILE A 333 -33.49 7.74 4.82
N VAL A 334 -33.73 6.60 4.18
CA VAL A 334 -32.71 5.77 3.56
C VAL A 334 -32.70 6.04 2.06
N TYR A 335 -31.53 6.39 1.54
CA TYR A 335 -31.33 6.69 0.13
C TYR A 335 -30.42 5.65 -0.52
N LYS A 336 -30.67 5.33 -1.78
CA LYS A 336 -29.72 4.55 -2.56
C LYS A 336 -28.54 5.42 -2.97
N GLY A 337 -27.34 4.86 -2.90
CA GLY A 337 -26.14 5.51 -3.38
C GLY A 337 -25.20 4.57 -4.09
N VAL A 338 -24.19 5.14 -4.75
CA VAL A 338 -23.11 4.39 -5.40
C VAL A 338 -21.77 4.98 -4.98
N ILE A 339 -20.91 4.16 -4.38
CA ILE A 339 -19.54 4.53 -3.99
C ILE A 339 -18.58 3.66 -4.79
N GLY A 340 -17.86 4.27 -5.74
CA GLY A 340 -17.02 3.54 -6.68
C GLY A 340 -17.85 2.66 -7.61
N THR A 341 -17.81 1.34 -7.41
CA THR A 341 -18.63 0.34 -8.13
C THR A 341 -19.66 -0.33 -7.23
N TYR A 342 -19.71 0.02 -5.94
CA TYR A 342 -20.59 -0.63 -4.97
C TYR A 342 -21.86 0.19 -4.76
N THR A 343 -23.01 -0.48 -4.81
CA THR A 343 -24.29 0.10 -4.41
C THR A 343 -24.39 0.07 -2.88
N VAL A 344 -24.81 1.17 -2.28
CA VAL A 344 -24.91 1.35 -0.84
C VAL A 344 -26.29 1.90 -0.45
N ALA A 345 -26.68 1.68 0.80
CA ALA A 345 -27.83 2.34 1.42
C ALA A 345 -27.33 3.41 2.40
N VAL A 346 -27.73 4.66 2.19
CA VAL A 346 -27.33 5.81 3.01
C VAL A 346 -28.52 6.26 3.84
N LYS A 347 -28.53 5.93 5.12
CA LYS A 347 -29.52 6.38 6.10
C LYS A 347 -29.14 7.77 6.60
N LYS A 348 -29.94 8.77 6.27
CA LYS A 348 -29.82 10.14 6.77
C LYS A 348 -30.79 10.32 7.94
N LEU A 349 -30.25 10.59 9.13
CA LEU A 349 -31.06 10.70 10.33
C LEU A 349 -31.78 12.06 10.37
N ASP A 350 -33.05 12.05 10.80
CA ASP A 350 -33.86 13.27 10.93
C ASP A 350 -33.54 13.99 12.25
N ARG A 351 -33.28 15.29 12.16
CA ARG A 351 -32.85 16.14 13.29
C ARG A 351 -33.99 16.57 14.20
N ILE A 352 -35.24 16.43 13.76
CA ILE A 352 -36.41 16.83 14.57
C ILE A 352 -36.57 15.90 15.79
N VAL A 353 -36.04 14.68 15.70
CA VAL A 353 -36.11 13.69 16.78
C VAL A 353 -34.99 13.96 17.79
N GLN A 354 -35.36 14.34 19.03
CA GLN A 354 -34.44 14.61 20.15
C GLN A 354 -33.42 13.49 20.41
N ASP A 355 -33.74 12.25 20.04
CA ASP A 355 -32.91 11.06 20.27
C ASP A 355 -32.00 10.66 19.09
N SER A 356 -32.05 11.38 17.95
CA SER A 356 -31.30 11.04 16.72
C SER A 356 -29.78 10.96 16.90
N ASP A 357 -29.18 11.86 17.68
CA ASP A 357 -27.73 11.82 18.00
C ASP A 357 -27.36 10.63 18.89
N ARG A 358 -28.26 10.22 19.81
CA ARG A 358 -28.05 9.05 20.67
C ARG A 358 -28.12 7.77 19.86
N GLU A 359 -29.10 7.66 18.97
CA GLU A 359 -29.26 6.53 18.06
C GLU A 359 -28.08 6.41 17.11
N PHE A 360 -27.64 7.53 16.52
CA PHE A 360 -26.44 7.57 15.68
C PHE A 360 -25.22 6.97 16.39
N ARG A 361 -24.92 7.48 17.60
CA ARG A 361 -23.77 7.01 18.38
C ARG A 361 -23.93 5.56 18.79
N THR A 362 -25.14 5.15 19.17
CA THR A 362 -25.44 3.77 19.54
C THR A 362 -25.19 2.84 18.36
N GLU A 363 -25.75 3.18 17.20
CA GLU A 363 -25.62 2.39 15.99
C GLU A 363 -24.15 2.28 15.57
N VAL A 364 -23.41 3.40 15.46
CA VAL A 364 -21.96 3.39 15.17
C VAL A 364 -21.18 2.55 16.18
N ASN A 365 -21.43 2.70 17.49
CA ASN A 365 -20.66 1.98 18.51
C ASN A 365 -20.96 0.47 18.56
N VAL A 366 -22.21 0.09 18.31
CA VAL A 366 -22.67 -1.32 18.35
C VAL A 366 -22.25 -2.03 17.07
N ILE A 367 -22.68 -1.53 15.90
CA ILE A 367 -22.52 -2.27 14.64
C ILE A 367 -21.08 -2.27 14.14
N ALA A 368 -20.29 -1.22 14.43
CA ALA A 368 -18.91 -1.14 13.94
C ALA A 368 -17.99 -2.24 14.51
N ARG A 369 -18.43 -2.91 15.58
CA ARG A 369 -17.73 -4.01 16.25
C ARG A 369 -18.32 -5.38 15.92
N THR A 370 -19.40 -5.45 15.14
CA THR A 370 -20.07 -6.69 14.77
C THR A 370 -19.84 -7.02 13.31
N HIS A 371 -19.64 -8.30 13.01
CA HIS A 371 -19.53 -8.79 11.63
C HIS A 371 -20.06 -10.21 11.54
N HIS A 372 -21.26 -10.36 11.00
CA HIS A 372 -21.92 -11.65 10.85
C HIS A 372 -22.83 -11.65 9.63
N LYS A 373 -22.90 -12.78 8.91
CA LYS A 373 -23.63 -12.92 7.63
C LYS A 373 -25.14 -12.64 7.70
N ASN A 374 -25.72 -12.73 8.89
CA ASN A 374 -27.14 -12.45 9.15
C ASN A 374 -27.37 -11.07 9.81
N LEU A 375 -26.38 -10.19 9.78
CA LEU A 375 -26.51 -8.78 10.18
C LEU A 375 -26.14 -7.90 8.98
N VAL A 376 -26.79 -6.75 8.84
CA VAL A 376 -26.43 -5.76 7.81
C VAL A 376 -25.13 -5.08 8.22
N GLN A 377 -24.16 -5.07 7.32
CA GLN A 377 -22.86 -4.47 7.56
C GLN A 377 -22.90 -2.94 7.42
N LEU A 378 -22.47 -2.23 8.48
CA LEU A 378 -22.12 -0.82 8.38
C LEU A 378 -20.77 -0.67 7.69
N LEU A 379 -20.78 0.00 6.54
CA LEU A 379 -19.58 0.30 5.75
C LEU A 379 -18.93 1.60 6.21
N GLY A 380 -19.73 2.57 6.64
CA GLY A 380 -19.24 3.87 7.05
C GLY A 380 -20.27 4.76 7.71
N PHE A 381 -19.83 5.93 8.14
CA PHE A 381 -20.70 6.97 8.69
C PHE A 381 -20.22 8.35 8.25
N CYS A 382 -21.12 9.33 8.29
CA CYS A 382 -20.82 10.74 8.20
C CYS A 382 -21.20 11.39 9.52
N ASP A 383 -20.22 12.06 10.10
CA ASP A 383 -20.35 12.91 11.28
C ASP A 383 -19.71 14.25 10.92
N ASP A 384 -20.45 15.10 10.20
CA ASP A 384 -19.94 16.34 9.60
C ASP A 384 -20.81 17.52 10.04
N GLY A 385 -20.34 18.25 11.06
CA GLY A 385 -21.10 19.28 11.74
C GLY A 385 -22.40 18.74 12.33
N GLU A 386 -23.51 19.08 11.69
CA GLU A 386 -24.85 18.67 12.08
C GLU A 386 -25.40 17.47 11.29
N GLN A 387 -24.64 16.98 10.31
CA GLN A 387 -25.05 15.91 9.42
C GLN A 387 -24.65 14.56 10.00
N ARG A 388 -25.66 13.75 10.37
CA ARG A 388 -25.51 12.36 10.81
C ARG A 388 -26.05 11.42 9.74
N LEU A 389 -25.16 10.64 9.12
CA LEU A 389 -25.54 9.65 8.13
C LEU A 389 -24.81 8.33 8.36
N LEU A 390 -25.45 7.23 8.03
CA LEU A 390 -24.93 5.89 8.15
C LEU A 390 -24.94 5.23 6.77
N VAL A 391 -23.88 4.52 6.41
CA VAL A 391 -23.68 3.91 5.10
C VAL A 391 -23.61 2.40 5.28
N TYR A 392 -24.56 1.69 4.71
CA TYR A 392 -24.67 0.23 4.75
C TYR A 392 -24.46 -0.38 3.37
N GLU A 393 -24.18 -1.67 3.35
CA GLU A 393 -24.39 -2.48 2.17
C GLU A 393 -25.85 -2.41 1.71
N TYR A 394 -26.07 -2.46 0.40
CA TYR A 394 -27.40 -2.40 -0.18
C TYR A 394 -28.05 -3.78 -0.23
N MET A 395 -29.30 -3.87 0.22
CA MET A 395 -30.12 -5.08 0.22
C MET A 395 -31.13 -5.03 -0.92
N SER A 396 -30.91 -5.82 -1.97
CA SER A 396 -31.65 -5.69 -3.23
C SER A 396 -33.10 -6.16 -3.17
N ASN A 397 -33.44 -7.08 -2.26
CA ASN A 397 -34.78 -7.64 -2.12
C ASN A 397 -35.61 -6.92 -1.02
N GLY A 398 -35.13 -5.79 -0.52
CA GLY A 398 -35.88 -4.92 0.39
C GLY A 398 -36.10 -5.54 1.77
N THR A 399 -37.24 -5.22 2.38
CA THR A 399 -37.59 -5.65 3.75
C THR A 399 -38.34 -6.98 3.74
N LEU A 400 -38.23 -7.72 4.85
CA LEU A 400 -39.03 -8.92 5.07
C LEU A 400 -40.54 -8.57 5.15
N ALA A 401 -40.90 -7.39 5.66
CA ALA A 401 -42.28 -6.91 5.66
C ALA A 401 -42.89 -6.91 4.25
N SER A 402 -42.19 -6.31 3.27
CA SER A 402 -42.63 -6.29 1.88
C SER A 402 -42.67 -7.67 1.23
N PHE A 403 -41.81 -8.59 1.68
CA PHE A 403 -41.74 -9.95 1.15
C PHE A 403 -42.84 -10.87 1.71
N LEU A 404 -43.14 -10.78 3.01
CA LEU A 404 -44.17 -11.60 3.65
C LEU A 404 -45.59 -11.11 3.33
N PHE A 405 -45.80 -9.79 3.37
CA PHE A 405 -47.13 -9.18 3.22
C PHE A 405 -47.37 -8.61 1.82
N GLY A 406 -46.53 -9.00 0.87
CA GLY A 406 -46.68 -8.66 -0.55
C GLY A 406 -47.79 -9.47 -1.22
N SER A 407 -47.94 -9.28 -2.53
CA SER A 407 -48.96 -9.97 -3.33
C SER A 407 -48.73 -11.47 -3.49
N MET A 408 -47.47 -11.92 -3.41
CA MET A 408 -47.11 -13.32 -3.55
C MET A 408 -46.61 -13.88 -2.23
N ARG A 409 -47.25 -14.95 -1.77
CA ARG A 409 -46.85 -15.69 -0.58
C ARG A 409 -45.49 -16.39 -0.82
N PRO A 410 -44.47 -16.16 0.03
CA PRO A 410 -43.21 -16.87 -0.07
C PRO A 410 -43.33 -18.37 0.17
N SER A 411 -42.50 -19.17 -0.51
CA SER A 411 -42.42 -20.62 -0.28
C SER A 411 -42.08 -20.95 1.18
N TRP A 412 -42.59 -22.08 1.67
CA TRP A 412 -42.30 -22.57 3.02
C TRP A 412 -40.80 -22.73 3.28
N SER A 413 -40.05 -23.21 2.28
CA SER A 413 -38.59 -23.31 2.35
C SER A 413 -37.91 -21.95 2.58
N HIS A 414 -38.28 -20.90 1.83
CA HIS A 414 -37.74 -19.55 2.06
C HIS A 414 -38.06 -19.04 3.46
N ARG A 415 -39.30 -19.23 3.91
CA ARG A 415 -39.74 -18.82 5.25
C ARG A 415 -38.94 -19.50 6.36
N CYS A 416 -38.70 -20.81 6.23
CA CYS A 416 -37.84 -21.56 7.13
C CYS A 416 -36.41 -21.01 7.17
N ASN A 417 -35.80 -20.77 6.00
CA ASN A 417 -34.44 -20.28 5.89
C ASN A 417 -34.28 -18.86 6.46
N ILE A 418 -35.27 -18.00 6.24
CA ILE A 418 -35.32 -16.64 6.80
C ILE A 418 -35.39 -16.68 8.33
N ALA A 419 -36.35 -17.44 8.89
CA ALA A 419 -36.49 -17.61 10.34
C ALA A 419 -35.18 -18.08 10.98
N PHE A 420 -34.53 -19.03 10.33
CA PHE A 420 -33.26 -19.58 10.77
C PHE A 420 -32.10 -18.57 10.70
N GLY A 421 -32.01 -17.79 9.63
CA GLY A 421 -31.04 -16.71 9.48
C GLY A 421 -31.18 -15.65 10.57
N ILE A 422 -32.42 -15.25 10.87
CA ILE A 422 -32.72 -14.29 11.95
C ILE A 422 -32.29 -14.87 13.30
N ALA A 423 -32.64 -16.13 13.59
CA ALA A 423 -32.25 -16.79 14.83
C ALA A 423 -30.73 -16.83 15.01
N LYS A 424 -29.97 -17.11 13.95
CA LYS A 424 -28.50 -17.06 13.94
C LYS A 424 -27.95 -15.67 14.21
N GLY A 425 -28.51 -14.64 13.55
CA GLY A 425 -28.13 -13.25 13.80
C GLY A 425 -28.34 -12.85 15.26
N LEU A 426 -29.47 -13.20 15.85
CA LEU A 426 -29.76 -12.91 17.26
C LEU A 426 -28.89 -13.72 18.24
N SER A 427 -28.67 -15.01 17.98
CA SER A 427 -27.74 -15.84 18.78
C SER A 427 -26.34 -15.23 18.81
N TYR A 428 -25.84 -14.77 17.67
CA TYR A 428 -24.56 -14.08 17.60
C TYR A 428 -24.53 -12.83 18.49
N LEU A 429 -25.54 -11.96 18.38
CA LEU A 429 -25.63 -10.73 19.20
C LEU A 429 -25.71 -11.02 20.70
N HIS A 430 -26.43 -12.08 21.09
CA HIS A 430 -26.72 -12.39 22.49
C HIS A 430 -25.62 -13.19 23.18
N GLU A 431 -24.99 -14.12 22.47
CA GLU A 431 -24.17 -15.18 23.06
C GLU A 431 -22.71 -15.21 22.53
N GLU A 432 -22.43 -14.65 21.34
CA GLU A 432 -21.10 -14.77 20.70
C GLU A 432 -20.30 -13.46 20.70
N CYS A 433 -20.96 -12.31 20.79
CA CYS A 433 -20.29 -11.01 20.92
C CYS A 433 -19.61 -10.85 22.30
N ASN A 434 -18.43 -10.21 22.33
CA ASN A 434 -17.68 -9.90 23.57
C ASN A 434 -18.50 -9.08 24.58
N THR A 435 -19.40 -8.25 24.08
CA THR A 435 -20.39 -7.51 24.87
C THR A 435 -21.74 -7.93 24.34
N GLN A 436 -22.63 -8.43 25.20
CA GLN A 436 -23.95 -8.87 24.79
C GLN A 436 -24.72 -7.68 24.23
N ILE A 437 -25.27 -7.82 23.02
CA ILE A 437 -26.04 -6.79 22.34
C ILE A 437 -27.51 -7.18 22.36
N ILE A 438 -28.38 -6.33 22.91
CA ILE A 438 -29.84 -6.47 22.81
C ILE A 438 -30.34 -5.51 21.74
N HIS A 439 -30.98 -6.02 20.69
CA HIS A 439 -31.45 -5.24 19.54
C HIS A 439 -32.61 -4.29 19.90
N CYS A 440 -33.57 -4.75 20.71
CA CYS A 440 -34.75 -4.04 21.19
C CYS A 440 -35.83 -3.67 20.14
N ASP A 441 -35.59 -3.86 18.84
CA ASP A 441 -36.58 -3.56 17.79
C ASP A 441 -36.61 -4.61 16.66
N ILE A 442 -36.73 -5.89 17.03
CA ILE A 442 -36.89 -6.97 16.05
C ILE A 442 -38.31 -6.97 15.51
N LYS A 443 -38.45 -6.78 14.20
CA LYS A 443 -39.71 -6.74 13.45
C LYS A 443 -39.45 -6.95 11.95
N PRO A 444 -40.46 -7.30 11.13
CA PRO A 444 -40.27 -7.55 9.70
C PRO A 444 -39.64 -6.39 8.92
N HIS A 445 -39.87 -5.15 9.34
CA HIS A 445 -39.31 -3.95 8.69
C HIS A 445 -37.80 -3.79 8.89
N ASN A 446 -37.26 -4.36 9.98
CA ASN A 446 -35.84 -4.27 10.33
C ASN A 446 -35.07 -5.52 9.90
N ILE A 447 -35.73 -6.49 9.24
CA ILE A 447 -35.06 -7.61 8.58
C ILE A 447 -35.00 -7.30 7.09
N LEU A 448 -33.80 -7.19 6.54
CA LEU A 448 -33.58 -6.98 5.11
C LEU A 448 -33.19 -8.29 4.43
N LEU A 449 -33.44 -8.36 3.12
CA LEU A 449 -33.16 -9.53 2.30
C LEU A 449 -32.10 -9.19 1.23
N ASP A 450 -31.02 -9.97 1.22
CA ASP A 450 -29.99 -9.87 0.18
C ASP A 450 -30.44 -10.51 -1.13
N GLU A 451 -29.58 -10.48 -2.16
CA GLU A 451 -29.89 -10.96 -3.52
C GLU A 451 -30.30 -12.45 -3.58
N TYR A 452 -29.95 -13.23 -2.56
CA TYR A 452 -30.29 -14.65 -2.44
C TYR A 452 -31.40 -14.91 -1.41
N TYR A 453 -32.13 -13.87 -0.99
CA TYR A 453 -33.17 -13.93 0.04
C TYR A 453 -32.67 -14.39 1.41
N ASN A 454 -31.38 -14.20 1.72
CA ASN A 454 -30.90 -14.42 3.08
C ASN A 454 -31.28 -13.24 3.97
N ALA A 455 -31.74 -13.55 5.18
CA ALA A 455 -32.14 -12.55 6.17
C ALA A 455 -30.93 -11.87 6.83
N ARG A 456 -30.99 -10.54 6.88
CA ARG A 456 -30.03 -9.68 7.59
C ARG A 456 -30.73 -8.72 8.54
N ILE A 457 -30.39 -8.78 9.82
CA ILE A 457 -30.90 -7.87 10.85
C ILE A 457 -30.27 -6.49 10.66
N SER A 458 -31.10 -5.46 10.72
CA SER A 458 -30.73 -4.05 10.53
C SER A 458 -31.35 -3.15 11.59
N ASP A 459 -30.98 -1.86 11.58
CA ASP A 459 -31.50 -0.81 12.46
C ASP A 459 -31.18 -0.99 13.95
N PHE A 460 -29.92 -0.72 14.30
CA PHE A 460 -29.40 -0.86 15.66
C PHE A 460 -29.56 0.41 16.50
N GLY A 461 -30.34 1.40 16.06
CA GLY A 461 -30.50 2.68 16.75
C GLY A 461 -31.00 2.57 18.19
N LEU A 462 -31.79 1.53 18.48
CA LEU A 462 -32.33 1.25 19.82
C LEU A 462 -31.53 0.21 20.63
N ALA A 463 -30.45 -0.31 20.05
CA ALA A 463 -29.69 -1.41 20.63
C ALA A 463 -29.01 -1.02 21.96
N LYS A 464 -28.68 -2.03 22.77
CA LYS A 464 -27.98 -1.85 24.05
C LYS A 464 -26.83 -2.81 24.22
N LEU A 465 -25.80 -2.32 24.89
CA LEU A 465 -24.63 -3.09 25.30
C LEU A 465 -24.75 -3.50 26.76
N LEU A 466 -24.65 -4.80 27.01
CA LEU A 466 -24.52 -5.42 28.32
C LEU A 466 -23.14 -6.04 28.45
N LEU A 467 -22.38 -5.61 29.46
CA LEU A 467 -21.10 -6.26 29.80
C LEU A 467 -21.38 -7.71 30.22
N MET A 468 -20.46 -8.65 29.96
CA MET A 468 -20.64 -10.08 30.26
C MET A 468 -21.02 -10.39 31.73
N ASN A 469 -20.70 -9.49 32.67
CA ASN A 469 -21.06 -9.60 34.09
C ASN A 469 -22.36 -8.87 34.47
N GLN A 470 -23.02 -8.20 33.51
CA GLN A 470 -24.28 -7.51 33.70
C GLN A 470 -25.39 -8.27 32.97
N SER A 471 -26.40 -8.72 33.71
CA SER A 471 -27.55 -9.42 33.14
C SER A 471 -28.77 -8.50 32.93
N ARG A 472 -28.70 -7.22 33.31
CA ARG A 472 -29.85 -6.32 33.48
C ARG A 472 -29.52 -4.88 33.07
N THR A 473 -30.43 -4.20 32.38
CA THR A 473 -30.40 -2.72 32.18
C THR A 473 -31.68 -2.07 32.70
N ASN A 474 -31.57 -0.86 33.25
CA ASN A 474 -32.71 -0.03 33.68
C ASN A 474 -32.91 1.11 32.67
N THR A 475 -33.95 1.05 31.84
CA THR A 475 -34.21 2.05 30.78
C THR A 475 -35.71 2.20 30.53
N GLY A 476 -36.15 3.36 30.05
CA GLY A 476 -37.53 3.55 29.57
C GLY A 476 -37.91 2.64 28.39
N ILE A 477 -39.22 2.47 28.18
CA ILE A 477 -39.83 1.60 27.16
C ILE A 477 -39.33 1.97 25.75
N ARG A 478 -38.96 0.94 24.97
CA ARG A 478 -38.52 1.05 23.56
C ARG A 478 -39.06 -0.12 22.74
N GLY A 479 -39.15 0.07 21.42
CA GLY A 479 -39.58 -0.95 20.46
C GLY A 479 -40.93 -0.61 19.81
N THR A 480 -41.38 -1.50 18.93
CA THR A 480 -42.59 -1.29 18.11
C THR A 480 -43.79 -2.02 18.70
N LYS A 481 -44.95 -1.34 18.83
CA LYS A 481 -46.23 -1.94 19.30
C LYS A 481 -46.50 -3.27 18.57
N GLY A 482 -46.87 -4.31 19.32
CA GLY A 482 -47.04 -5.68 18.82
C GLY A 482 -45.82 -6.58 18.99
N TYR A 483 -44.61 -6.01 19.08
CA TYR A 483 -43.36 -6.78 19.26
C TYR A 483 -42.70 -6.56 20.62
N VAL A 484 -43.20 -5.59 21.41
CA VAL A 484 -42.67 -5.26 22.74
C VAL A 484 -43.08 -6.32 23.76
N ALA A 485 -42.09 -6.92 24.41
CA ALA A 485 -42.31 -7.92 25.45
C ALA A 485 -43.03 -7.33 26.69
N PRO A 486 -43.92 -8.07 27.37
CA PRO A 486 -44.73 -7.56 28.48
C PRO A 486 -43.92 -6.95 29.64
N GLU A 487 -42.73 -7.49 29.89
CA GLU A 487 -41.84 -7.01 30.96
C GLU A 487 -41.31 -5.58 30.74
N TRP A 488 -41.47 -4.98 29.55
CA TRP A 488 -41.16 -3.56 29.35
C TRP A 488 -42.11 -2.64 30.12
N PHE A 489 -43.36 -3.08 30.33
CA PHE A 489 -44.38 -2.32 31.06
C PHE A 489 -44.38 -2.60 32.56
N ARG A 490 -43.63 -3.62 32.97
CA ARG A 490 -43.38 -3.96 34.36
C ARG A 490 -42.06 -3.32 34.72
N ASN A 491 -41.88 -2.76 35.92
CA ASN A 491 -40.60 -2.20 36.38
C ASN A 491 -39.52 -3.29 36.61
N THR A 492 -39.52 -4.32 35.76
CA THR A 492 -38.59 -5.42 35.68
C THR A 492 -37.49 -5.09 34.68
N PRO A 493 -36.22 -5.35 35.00
CA PRO A 493 -35.13 -5.01 34.11
C PRO A 493 -35.11 -5.85 32.84
N VAL A 494 -34.67 -5.18 31.79
CA VAL A 494 -34.61 -5.68 30.43
C VAL A 494 -33.39 -6.58 30.24
N THR A 495 -33.61 -7.72 29.60
CA THR A 495 -32.59 -8.73 29.26
C THR A 495 -32.71 -9.11 27.78
N ALA A 496 -31.79 -9.91 27.24
CA ALA A 496 -31.89 -10.43 25.87
C ALA A 496 -33.20 -11.18 25.55
N LYS A 497 -33.95 -11.60 26.58
CA LYS A 497 -35.27 -12.25 26.42
C LYS A 497 -36.34 -11.36 25.78
N VAL A 498 -36.15 -10.04 25.75
CA VAL A 498 -37.08 -9.16 25.01
C VAL A 498 -36.97 -9.37 23.51
N ASP A 499 -35.76 -9.58 22.98
CA ASP A 499 -35.55 -9.89 21.56
C ASP A 499 -36.07 -11.29 21.23
N VAL A 500 -35.96 -12.24 22.17
CA VAL A 500 -36.55 -13.59 22.01
C VAL A 500 -38.06 -13.51 21.85
N TYR A 501 -38.73 -12.67 22.65
CA TYR A 501 -40.17 -12.44 22.52
C TYR A 501 -40.51 -11.84 21.14
N SER A 502 -39.81 -10.77 20.75
CA SER A 502 -40.01 -10.13 19.44
C SER A 502 -39.75 -11.11 18.28
N PHE A 503 -38.74 -11.98 18.40
CA PHE A 503 -38.51 -13.07 17.44
C PHE A 503 -39.66 -14.07 17.40
N GLY A 504 -40.25 -14.44 18.54
CA GLY A 504 -41.40 -15.33 18.60
C GLY A 504 -42.60 -14.78 17.84
N VAL A 505 -42.93 -13.51 18.04
CA VAL A 505 -43.97 -12.81 17.27
C VAL A 505 -43.65 -12.82 15.78
N LEU A 506 -42.43 -12.42 15.41
CA LEU A 506 -41.95 -12.41 14.03
C LEU A 506 -41.97 -13.82 13.39
N LEU A 507 -41.67 -14.86 14.14
CA LEU A 507 -41.71 -16.24 13.66
C LEU A 507 -43.14 -16.66 13.33
N LEU A 508 -44.13 -16.28 14.13
CA LEU A 508 -45.53 -16.53 13.84
C LEU A 508 -46.00 -15.73 12.60
N GLU A 509 -45.51 -14.51 12.40
CA GLU A 509 -45.75 -13.75 11.16
C GLU A 509 -45.10 -14.43 9.95
N ILE A 510 -43.88 -14.96 10.08
CA ILE A 510 -43.21 -15.73 9.02
C ILE A 510 -44.02 -16.98 8.69
N ILE A 511 -44.52 -17.72 9.69
CA ILE A 511 -45.28 -18.95 9.47
C ILE A 511 -46.62 -18.68 8.78
N SER A 512 -47.34 -17.67 9.25
CA SER A 512 -48.69 -17.35 8.76
C SER A 512 -48.69 -16.45 7.52
N CYS A 513 -47.61 -15.68 7.29
CA CYS A 513 -47.55 -14.51 6.42
C CYS A 513 -48.65 -13.47 6.72
N ARG A 514 -49.06 -13.37 8.00
CA ARG A 514 -50.05 -12.40 8.47
C ARG A 514 -49.39 -11.42 9.43
N LYS A 515 -49.90 -10.19 9.46
CA LYS A 515 -49.42 -9.16 10.38
C LYS A 515 -49.88 -9.47 11.80
N SER A 516 -49.03 -9.22 12.79
CA SER A 516 -49.35 -9.51 14.19
C SER A 516 -50.42 -8.58 14.78
N VAL A 517 -50.51 -7.35 14.26
CA VAL A 517 -51.52 -6.36 14.60
C VAL A 517 -52.02 -5.78 13.28
N GLU A 518 -53.24 -6.14 12.88
CA GLU A 518 -53.91 -5.47 11.76
C GLU A 518 -54.38 -4.08 12.25
N GLY A 519 -53.64 -3.05 11.84
CA GLY A 519 -54.19 -1.70 11.86
C GLY A 519 -55.17 -1.59 10.70
N ASN A 520 -56.43 -1.89 10.94
CA ASN A 520 -57.48 -1.62 9.96
C ASN A 520 -57.58 -0.09 9.77
N GLU A 521 -57.38 0.39 8.54
CA GLU A 521 -57.72 1.77 8.15
C GLU A 521 -59.22 2.06 8.32
N SER A 522 -60.04 1.04 8.60
CA SER A 522 -61.48 1.12 8.89
C SER A 522 -61.84 1.29 10.37
N GLY A 523 -60.89 1.31 11.31
CA GLY A 523 -61.20 1.60 12.72
C GLY A 523 -61.93 0.49 13.48
N ASP A 524 -62.04 -0.71 12.91
CA ASP A 524 -62.52 -1.90 13.62
C ASP A 524 -61.36 -2.49 14.44
N GLU A 525 -61.44 -2.38 15.77
CA GLU A 525 -60.50 -2.96 16.75
C GLU A 525 -60.67 -4.49 16.93
N ASP A 526 -61.42 -5.16 16.05
CA ASP A 526 -61.88 -6.55 16.19
C ASP A 526 -60.99 -7.61 15.51
N GLY A 527 -59.78 -7.23 15.07
CA GLY A 527 -58.82 -8.18 14.51
C GLY A 527 -58.17 -9.04 15.60
N ALA A 528 -58.31 -10.37 15.52
CA ALA A 528 -57.66 -11.29 16.46
C ALA A 528 -56.14 -11.09 16.45
N ILE A 529 -55.53 -10.89 17.63
CA ILE A 529 -54.08 -10.78 17.78
C ILE A 529 -53.45 -12.10 17.31
N LEU A 530 -52.51 -12.03 16.36
CA LEU A 530 -51.93 -13.23 15.73
C LEU A 530 -51.38 -14.24 16.74
N THR A 531 -50.81 -13.76 17.83
CA THR A 531 -50.23 -14.63 18.86
C THR A 531 -51.28 -15.45 19.60
N ASP A 532 -52.45 -14.87 19.84
CA ASP A 532 -53.59 -15.52 20.50
C ASP A 532 -54.22 -16.52 19.52
N TRP A 533 -54.45 -16.06 18.29
CA TRP A 533 -54.98 -16.92 17.22
C TRP A 533 -54.07 -18.12 16.91
N ALA A 534 -52.75 -17.93 16.93
CA ALA A 534 -51.79 -19.03 16.76
C ALA A 534 -51.84 -20.04 17.91
N TRP A 535 -52.05 -19.57 19.14
CA TRP A 535 -52.25 -20.44 20.30
C TRP A 535 -53.52 -21.27 20.16
N ASP A 536 -54.65 -20.66 19.79
CA ASP A 536 -55.92 -21.36 19.57
C ASP A 536 -55.81 -22.40 18.45
N CYS A 537 -55.22 -22.02 17.31
CA CYS A 537 -54.94 -22.95 16.22
C CYS A 537 -54.05 -24.12 16.64
N TYR A 538 -53.08 -23.90 17.53
CA TYR A 538 -52.23 -24.95 18.07
C TYR A 538 -53.01 -25.91 18.99
N GLN A 539 -53.76 -25.37 19.95
CA GLN A 539 -54.56 -26.13 20.91
C GLN A 539 -55.63 -26.97 20.23
N GLU A 540 -56.32 -26.40 19.26
CA GLU A 540 -57.37 -27.09 18.49
C GLU A 540 -56.81 -27.99 17.39
N LYS A 541 -55.48 -28.12 17.26
CA LYS A 541 -54.79 -28.91 16.22
C LYS A 541 -55.16 -28.49 14.79
N ARG A 542 -55.48 -27.21 14.59
CA ARG A 542 -55.88 -26.59 13.31
C ARG A 542 -54.75 -25.83 12.62
N LEU A 543 -53.53 -26.38 12.64
CA LEU A 543 -52.34 -25.72 12.07
C LEU A 543 -52.46 -25.38 10.58
N GLY A 544 -53.25 -26.15 9.80
CA GLY A 544 -53.50 -25.83 8.39
C GLY A 544 -54.17 -24.48 8.19
N VAL A 545 -55.07 -24.09 9.09
CA VAL A 545 -55.75 -22.78 9.03
C VAL A 545 -54.76 -21.64 9.29
N LEU A 546 -53.81 -21.83 10.22
CA LEU A 546 -52.77 -20.84 10.54
C LEU A 546 -51.90 -20.49 9.33
N VAL A 547 -51.70 -21.46 8.42
CA VAL A 547 -50.92 -21.28 7.19
C VAL A 547 -51.78 -21.15 5.93
N GLU A 548 -53.09 -20.91 6.06
CA GLU A 548 -54.02 -20.78 4.93
C GLU A 548 -54.03 -21.99 3.98
N ASN A 549 -53.87 -23.20 4.53
CA ASN A 549 -53.78 -24.45 3.81
C ASN A 549 -52.67 -24.50 2.75
N ASP A 550 -51.59 -23.76 2.97
CA ASP A 550 -50.36 -23.81 2.18
C ASP A 550 -49.85 -25.26 2.05
N SER A 551 -49.91 -25.78 0.83
CA SER A 551 -49.62 -27.19 0.56
C SER A 551 -48.16 -27.56 0.83
N GLU A 552 -47.21 -26.65 0.62
CA GLU A 552 -45.79 -26.90 0.89
C GLU A 552 -45.54 -27.03 2.40
N ALA A 553 -46.15 -26.15 3.20
CA ALA A 553 -46.07 -26.23 4.65
C ALA A 553 -46.75 -27.49 5.21
N LEU A 554 -47.87 -27.89 4.60
CA LEU A 554 -48.63 -29.09 4.98
C LEU A 554 -47.99 -30.41 4.55
N VAL A 555 -47.04 -30.41 3.61
CA VAL A 555 -46.23 -31.61 3.32
C VAL A 555 -45.31 -31.95 4.50
N ASP A 556 -44.82 -30.94 5.22
CA ASP A 556 -43.96 -31.09 6.40
C ASP A 556 -44.65 -30.57 7.68
N VAL A 557 -45.81 -31.16 8.01
CA VAL A 557 -46.60 -30.78 9.20
C VAL A 557 -45.78 -30.89 10.48
N LYS A 558 -44.84 -31.84 10.55
CA LYS A 558 -43.98 -32.01 11.73
C LYS A 558 -43.10 -30.78 11.95
N LYS A 559 -42.45 -30.30 10.89
CA LYS A 559 -41.65 -29.06 10.96
C LYS A 559 -42.52 -27.84 11.19
N LEU A 560 -43.69 -27.74 10.55
CA LEU A 560 -44.66 -26.66 10.82
C LEU A 560 -45.06 -26.63 12.30
N LYS A 561 -45.44 -27.77 12.88
CA LYS A 561 -45.78 -27.89 14.31
C LYS A 561 -44.60 -27.45 15.18
N THR A 562 -43.39 -27.89 14.86
CA THR A 562 -42.17 -27.51 15.59
C THR A 562 -41.94 -25.99 15.56
N PHE A 563 -42.06 -25.37 14.39
CA PHE A 563 -41.91 -23.93 14.21
C PHE A 563 -42.94 -23.13 15.01
N VAL A 564 -44.21 -23.57 15.01
CA VAL A 564 -45.27 -22.96 15.82
C VAL A 564 -44.96 -23.08 17.31
N MET A 565 -44.57 -24.27 17.78
CA MET A 565 -44.21 -24.50 19.19
C MET A 565 -43.04 -23.64 19.63
N VAL A 566 -42.01 -23.48 18.79
CA VAL A 566 -40.89 -22.58 19.07
C VAL A 566 -41.35 -21.13 19.17
N GLY A 567 -42.24 -20.68 18.29
CA GLY A 567 -42.86 -19.35 18.37
C GLY A 567 -43.56 -19.14 19.73
N LEU A 568 -44.39 -20.09 20.13
CA LEU A 568 -45.14 -20.09 21.40
C LEU A 568 -44.22 -20.11 22.64
N TRP A 569 -43.12 -20.86 22.61
CA TRP A 569 -42.09 -20.83 23.66
C TRP A 569 -41.39 -19.47 23.75
N CYS A 570 -41.17 -18.81 22.62
CA CYS A 570 -40.51 -17.52 22.56
C CYS A 570 -41.39 -16.38 23.10
N ILE A 571 -42.72 -16.45 22.93
CA ILE A 571 -43.66 -15.40 23.36
C ILE A 571 -44.20 -15.57 24.79
N GLN A 572 -43.64 -16.48 25.60
CA GLN A 572 -44.08 -16.68 26.98
C GLN A 572 -44.03 -15.38 27.78
N GLU A 573 -45.09 -15.08 28.53
CA GLU A 573 -45.15 -13.85 29.33
C GLU A 573 -44.05 -13.78 30.39
N ASN A 574 -43.71 -14.92 31.01
CA ASN A 574 -42.58 -15.03 31.92
C ASN A 574 -41.25 -15.16 31.14
N PRO A 575 -40.32 -14.19 31.21
CA PRO A 575 -39.07 -14.23 30.45
C PRO A 575 -38.14 -15.40 30.79
N SER A 576 -38.29 -15.99 31.98
CA SER A 576 -37.47 -17.14 32.41
C SER A 576 -37.81 -18.42 31.64
N LEU A 577 -39.05 -18.57 31.16
CA LEU A 577 -39.49 -19.72 30.38
C LEU A 577 -39.05 -19.65 28.92
N ARG A 578 -38.76 -18.45 28.41
CA ARG A 578 -38.32 -18.26 27.02
C ARG A 578 -36.95 -18.93 26.80
N PRO A 579 -36.74 -19.68 25.70
CA PRO A 579 -35.45 -20.28 25.39
C PRO A 579 -34.38 -19.21 25.09
N THR A 580 -33.10 -19.60 25.07
CA THR A 580 -32.06 -18.75 24.47
C THR A 580 -32.08 -18.89 22.95
N MET A 581 -31.55 -17.91 22.22
CA MET A 581 -31.55 -17.98 20.75
C MET A 581 -30.71 -19.15 20.21
N ARG A 582 -29.65 -19.55 20.91
CA ARG A 582 -28.93 -20.79 20.58
C ARG A 582 -29.79 -22.05 20.73
N MET A 583 -30.65 -22.10 21.75
CA MET A 583 -31.59 -23.22 21.90
C MET A 583 -32.67 -23.19 20.81
N VAL A 584 -33.20 -22.00 20.48
CA VAL A 584 -34.13 -21.80 19.37
C VAL A 584 -33.56 -22.35 18.06
N ILE A 585 -32.30 -22.07 17.74
CA ILE A 585 -31.61 -22.62 16.56
C ILE A 585 -31.66 -24.16 16.56
N ARG A 586 -31.30 -24.80 17.68
CA ARG A 586 -31.30 -26.27 17.80
C ARG A 586 -32.69 -26.88 17.66
N MET A 587 -33.70 -26.22 18.21
CA MET A 587 -35.11 -26.61 18.08
C MET A 587 -35.59 -26.50 16.62
N LEU A 588 -35.26 -25.40 15.93
CA LEU A 588 -35.63 -25.19 14.52
C LEU A 588 -34.88 -26.14 13.55
N GLU A 589 -33.65 -26.53 13.87
CA GLU A 589 -32.90 -27.56 13.12
C GLU A 589 -33.46 -28.97 13.34
N GLY A 590 -34.30 -29.18 14.37
CA GLY A 590 -34.79 -30.50 14.75
C GLY A 590 -33.75 -31.37 15.45
N VAL A 591 -32.67 -30.78 15.99
CA VAL A 591 -31.62 -31.48 16.75
C VAL A 591 -32.08 -31.78 18.18
N VAL A 592 -33.03 -30.99 18.69
CA VAL A 592 -33.63 -31.16 20.01
C VAL A 592 -35.14 -31.29 19.85
N GLU A 593 -35.73 -32.25 20.55
CA GLU A 593 -37.19 -32.38 20.62
C GLU A 593 -37.80 -31.20 21.39
N VAL A 594 -38.91 -30.66 20.88
CA VAL A 594 -39.58 -29.51 21.48
C VAL A 594 -40.77 -30.01 22.27
N ASP A 595 -40.74 -29.79 23.58
CA ASP A 595 -41.86 -30.10 24.48
C ASP A 595 -43.06 -29.19 24.20
N GLU A 596 -44.26 -29.65 24.57
CA GLU A 596 -45.48 -28.85 24.43
C GLU A 596 -45.39 -27.54 25.23
N PRO A 597 -45.56 -26.36 24.59
CA PRO A 597 -45.46 -25.09 25.28
C PRO A 597 -46.65 -24.86 26.22
N PRO A 598 -46.43 -24.27 27.40
CA PRO A 598 -47.52 -23.79 28.24
C PRO A 598 -48.24 -22.61 27.56
N CYS A 599 -49.43 -22.26 28.06
CA CYS A 599 -50.16 -21.09 27.58
C CYS A 599 -49.29 -19.83 27.72
N PRO A 600 -49.03 -19.08 26.63
CA PRO A 600 -48.22 -17.87 26.69
C PRO A 600 -48.87 -16.72 27.50
N PHE A 601 -50.19 -16.74 27.68
CA PHE A 601 -51.00 -15.66 28.26
C PHE A 601 -51.79 -16.09 29.51
N PRO A 602 -51.13 -16.67 30.54
CA PRO A 602 -51.85 -17.23 31.69
C PRO A 602 -52.63 -16.19 32.49
N PHE A 603 -52.32 -14.90 32.36
CA PHE A 603 -52.97 -13.80 33.07
C PHE A 603 -54.02 -13.03 32.26
N SER A 604 -54.18 -13.34 30.96
CA SER A 604 -55.17 -12.69 30.08
C SER A 604 -56.48 -13.48 29.98
N ILE A 605 -56.54 -14.70 30.54
CA ILE A 605 -57.70 -15.62 30.48
C ILE A 605 -58.50 -15.56 31.79
N SER A 606 -58.49 -14.42 32.50
CA SER A 606 -59.27 -14.23 33.73
C SER A 606 -60.59 -13.50 33.49
#